data_AF-A0A7C6EAA5-F1
#
_entry.id   AF-A0A7C6EAA5-F1
#
_cell.length_a   1.000
_cell.length_b   1.000
_cell.length_c   1.000
_cell.angle_alpha   90.00
_cell.angle_beta   90.00
_cell.angle_gamma   90.00
#
_symmetry.space_group_name_H-M   'P 1'
#
loop_
_entity.id
_entity.type
_entity.pdbx_description
1 polymer ?
#
loop_
_entity_poly.entity_id
_entity_poly.type
_entity_poly.pdbx_seq_one_letter_code
_entity_poly.pdbx_strand_id
1 'polypeptide(L)' 'MAARIYANILGCKFKSLTITSAKKRLGSCDFQGNLRFSFYNILLDKTYIDYVVVHELCHLFYLNHSKAFWQKVQS' A
#
# COMPACT_ATOMS: atom_id res chain seq x y z
N MET A 1 -6.96 -4.89 8.79
CA MET A 1 -8.28 -5.02 8.14
C MET A 1 -8.35 -4.26 6.81
N ALA A 2 -7.97 -2.98 6.78
CA ALA A 2 -7.95 -2.15 5.55
C ALA A 2 -7.23 -2.78 4.34
N ALA A 3 -6.00 -3.26 4.50
CA ALA A 3 -5.23 -3.84 3.39
C ALA A 3 -5.94 -5.01 2.68
N ARG A 4 -6.68 -5.85 3.42
CA ARG A 4 -7.41 -6.96 2.80
C ARG A 4 -8.67 -6.49 2.08
N ILE A 5 -9.34 -5.46 2.61
CA ILE A 5 -10.51 -4.84 1.96
C ILE A 5 -10.09 -4.23 0.62
N TYR A 6 -9.07 -3.38 0.62
CA TYR A 6 -8.60 -2.73 -0.61
C TYR A 6 -7.98 -3.71 -1.59
N ALA A 7 -7.28 -4.75 -1.12
CA ALA A 7 -6.79 -5.81 -2.00
C ALA A 7 -7.95 -6.52 -2.74
N ASN A 8 -9.07 -6.79 -2.05
CA ASN A 8 -10.25 -7.36 -2.69
C ASN A 8 -10.88 -6.40 -3.72
N ILE A 9 -10.99 -5.11 -3.39
CA ILE A 9 -11.52 -4.08 -4.31
C ILE A 9 -10.65 -3.99 -5.57
N LEU A 10 -9.33 -3.98 -5.40
CA LEU A 10 -8.37 -3.87 -6.51
C LEU A 10 -8.19 -5.18 -7.29
N GLY A 11 -8.71 -6.30 -6.77
CA GLY A 11 -8.58 -7.63 -7.36
C GLY A 11 -7.18 -8.23 -7.22
N CYS A 12 -6.44 -7.93 -6.16
CA CYS A 12 -5.09 -8.45 -5.92
C CYS A 12 -4.95 -9.24 -4.62
N LYS A 13 -3.84 -9.95 -4.49
CA LYS A 13 -3.40 -10.61 -3.26
C LYS A 13 -1.96 -10.23 -2.98
N PHE A 14 -1.67 -9.87 -1.73
CA PHE A 14 -0.33 -9.64 -1.23
C PHE A 14 0.14 -10.86 -0.41
N LYS A 15 1.45 -11.07 -0.30
CA LYS A 15 2.06 -12.21 0.37
C LYS A 15 2.09 -12.05 1.89
N SER A 16 2.54 -10.89 2.35
CA SER A 16 2.65 -10.59 3.78
C SER A 16 2.49 -9.10 4.06
N LEU A 17 2.17 -8.77 5.30
CA LEU A 17 2.11 -7.40 5.79
C LEU A 17 2.86 -7.32 7.11
N THR A 18 3.84 -6.43 7.19
CA THR A 18 4.65 -6.21 8.38
C THR A 18 4.61 -4.74 8.80
N ILE A 19 4.54 -4.48 10.10
CA ILE A 19 4.71 -3.15 10.66
C ILE A 19 6.17 -2.95 11.07
N THR A 20 6.73 -1.79 10.75
CA THR A 20 8.15 -1.45 10.95
C THR A 20 8.30 -0.12 11.67
N SER A 21 9.49 0.18 12.17
CA SER A 21 9.83 1.48 12.78
C SER A 21 10.45 2.47 11.78
N ALA A 22 10.19 2.31 10.48
CA ALA A 22 10.77 3.16 9.45
C ALA A 22 10.30 4.62 9.58
N LYS A 23 11.25 5.56 9.69
CA LYS A 23 10.94 6.99 9.88
C LYS A 23 10.81 7.79 8.56
N LYS A 24 11.41 7.29 7.47
CA LYS A 24 11.51 8.00 6.19
C LYS A 24 10.48 7.59 5.14
N ARG A 25 9.69 6.54 5.41
CA ARG A 25 8.68 6.01 4.48
C ARG A 25 7.44 5.60 5.26
N LEU A 26 6.27 5.84 4.65
CA LEU A 26 4.97 5.45 5.21
C LEU A 26 4.64 3.99 4.84
N GLY A 27 5.07 3.56 3.65
CA GLY A 27 4.86 2.22 3.11
C GLY A 27 6.01 1.77 2.21
N SER A 28 6.01 0.49 1.86
CA SER A 28 6.73 -0.06 0.70
C SER A 28 6.15 -1.43 0.33
N CYS A 29 6.10 -1.74 -0.96
CA CYS A 29 5.86 -3.07 -1.50
C CYS A 29 7.09 -3.55 -2.28
N ASP A 30 7.50 -4.80 -2.08
CA ASP A 30 8.51 -5.44 -2.94
C ASP A 30 7.87 -6.30 -4.03
N PHE A 31 8.68 -6.74 -5.00
CA PHE A 31 8.23 -7.53 -6.15
C PHE A 31 7.65 -8.91 -5.77
N GLN A 32 7.87 -9.37 -4.55
CA GLN A 32 7.30 -10.63 -4.03
C GLN A 32 5.95 -10.40 -3.34
N GLY A 33 5.48 -9.15 -3.32
CA GLY A 33 4.22 -8.75 -2.71
C GLY A 33 4.26 -8.70 -1.19
N ASN A 34 5.42 -8.44 -0.58
CA ASN A 34 5.48 -8.15 0.85
C ASN A 34 5.27 -6.65 1.09
N LEU A 35 4.21 -6.32 1.82
CA LEU A 35 3.88 -4.98 2.23
C LEU A 35 4.56 -4.67 3.57
N ARG A 36 5.15 -3.47 3.67
CA ARG A 36 5.72 -2.97 4.93
C ARG A 36 5.18 -1.58 5.18
N PHE A 37 4.59 -1.35 6.34
CA PHE A 37 4.10 -0.05 6.75
C PHE A 37 4.85 0.45 7.97
N SER A 38 4.96 1.76 8.13
CA SER A 38 5.51 2.35 9.34
C SER A 38 4.49 2.36 10.46
N PHE A 39 4.91 2.02 11.69
CA PHE A 39 4.10 2.19 12.89
C PHE A 39 3.66 3.65 13.06
N TYR A 40 4.48 4.62 12.62
CA TYR A 40 4.15 6.03 12.69
C TYR A 40 2.93 6.44 11.85
N ASN A 41 2.45 5.58 10.95
CA ASN A 41 1.19 5.80 10.22
C ASN A 41 -0.02 5.90 11.17
N ILE A 42 0.08 5.42 12.41
CA ILE A 42 -0.96 5.58 13.44
C ILE A 42 -1.24 7.06 13.78
N LEU A 43 -0.30 7.95 13.47
CA LEU A 43 -0.43 9.39 13.67
C LEU A 43 -1.16 10.10 12.52
N LEU A 44 -1.47 9.39 11.44
CA LEU A 44 -2.16 9.94 10.28
C LEU A 44 -3.67 9.75 10.43
N ASP A 45 -4.45 10.64 9.81
CA ASP A 45 -5.88 10.40 9.68
C ASP A 45 -6.16 9.15 8.85
N LYS A 46 -7.30 8.52 9.12
CA LYS A 46 -7.70 7.27 8.49
C LYS A 46 -7.63 7.31 6.96
N THR A 47 -8.05 8.42 6.35
CA THR A 47 -8.05 8.61 4.89
C THR A 47 -6.63 8.57 4.30
N TYR A 48 -5.64 9.13 5.00
CA TYR A 48 -4.24 9.05 4.59
C TYR A 48 -3.67 7.64 4.77
N ILE A 49 -4.05 6.93 5.83
CA ILE A 49 -3.68 5.52 6.02
C ILE A 49 -4.23 4.68 4.85
N ASP A 50 -5.51 4.85 4.52
CA ASP A 50 -6.16 4.14 3.41
C ASP A 50 -5.46 4.42 2.08
N TYR A 51 -5.09 5.68 1.82
CA TYR A 51 -4.33 6.07 0.62
C TYR A 51 -2.96 5.36 0.56
N VAL A 52 -2.19 5.36 1.65
CA VAL A 52 -0.88 4.67 1.68
C VAL A 52 -1.06 3.17 1.43
N VAL A 53 -2.11 2.56 1.99
CA VAL A 53 -2.41 1.14 1.74
C VAL A 53 -2.72 0.87 0.27
N VAL A 54 -3.58 1.68 -0.35
CA VAL A 54 -3.90 1.57 -1.79
C VAL A 54 -2.65 1.76 -2.64
N HIS A 55 -1.83 2.78 -2.32
CA HIS A 55 -0.57 3.07 -3.00
C HIS A 55 0.35 1.84 -3.04
N GLU A 56 0.60 1.22 -1.89
CA GLU A 56 1.47 0.04 -1.83
C GLU A 56 0.85 -1.19 -2.51
N LEU A 57 -0.48 -1.35 -2.49
CA LEU A 57 -1.14 -2.42 -3.23
C LEU A 57 -1.05 -2.24 -4.75
N CYS A 58 -1.08 -0.99 -5.25
CA CYS A 58 -0.92 -0.70 -6.67
C CYS A 58 0.47 -1.10 -7.19
N HIS A 59 1.48 -1.16 -6.33
CA HIS A 59 2.81 -1.65 -6.69
C HIS A 59 2.86 -3.14 -7.06
N LEU A 60 1.82 -3.92 -6.74
CA LEU A 60 1.67 -5.30 -7.22
C LEU A 60 1.39 -5.38 -8.73
N PHE A 61 0.89 -4.30 -9.33
CA PHE A 61 0.61 -4.21 -10.76
C PHE A 61 1.68 -3.40 -11.51
N TYR A 62 2.16 -2.31 -10.89
CA TYR A 62 3.08 -1.38 -11.52
C TYR A 62 4.22 -0.99 -10.55
N LEU A 63 5.45 -1.37 -10.88
CA LEU A 63 6.62 -1.11 -10.04
C LEU A 63 7.07 0.36 -10.02
N ASN A 64 6.53 1.19 -10.91
CA ASN A 64 6.82 2.62 -11.01
C ASN A 64 5.55 3.46 -10.89
N HIS A 65 5.71 4.74 -10.58
CA HIS A 65 4.62 5.72 -10.49
C HIS A 65 4.19 6.26 -11.87
N SER A 66 4.03 5.36 -12.85
CA SER A 66 3.57 5.71 -14.20
C SER A 66 2.10 6.18 -14.22
N LYS A 67 1.64 6.67 -15.37
CA LYS A 67 0.23 7.06 -15.55
C LYS A 67 -0.74 5.91 -15.22
N ALA A 68 -0.40 4.68 -15.61
CA ALA A 68 -1.21 3.50 -15.32
C ALA A 68 -1.28 3.20 -13.81
N PHE A 69 -0.19 3.42 -13.07
CA PHE A 69 -0.19 3.33 -11.61
C PHE A 69 -1.20 4.31 -11.00
N TRP A 70 -1.15 5.58 -11.38
CA TRP A 70 -2.05 6.60 -10.80
C TRP A 70 -3.51 6.39 -11.20
N GLN A 71 -3.77 5.89 -12.42
CA GLN A 71 -5.12 5.47 -12.81
C GLN A 71 -5.64 4.34 -11.93
N LYS A 72 -4.78 3.38 -11.56
CA LYS A 72 -5.14 2.27 -10.67
C LYS A 72 -5.34 2.70 -9.21
N VAL A 73 -4.62 3.72 -8.75
CA VAL A 73 -4.83 4.32 -7.42
C VAL A 73 -6.19 5.01 -7.32
N GLN A 74 -6.71 5.55 -8.42
CA GLN A 74 -7.96 6.33 -8.49
C GLN A 74 -9.20 5.51 -8.86
N SER A 75 -9.06 4.23 -9.22
CA SER A 75 -10.15 3.34 -9.65
C SER A 75 -10.91 2.73 -8.47
#